data_AF-A0A434TT12-F1
#
_entry.id   AF-A0A434TT12-F1
#
_cell.length_a   1.000
_cell.length_b   1.000
_cell.length_c   1.000
_cell.angle_alpha   90.00
_cell.angle_beta   90.00
_cell.angle_gamma   90.00
#
_symmetry.space_group_name_H-M   'P 1'
#
loop_
_entity.id
_entity.type
_entity.pdbx_description
1 polymer ?
#
loop_
_entity_poly.entity_id
_entity_poly.type
_entity_poly.pdbx_seq_one_letter_code
_entity_poly.pdbx_strand_id
1 'polypeptide(L)'
;MKSIIKKIALWGTVIVVALIGYAAKHAYDVSDQTILLAVLIAWMTVGSFQFDTRIGALEERVIHKDFSAIRLAILEGERHKPKHDQPKSLIEGGAVRSFITAAHEVLFDDFRWFGAVLNQHLSEGWAIEEINDTDVRSFDGPEVGRRYRVFYNACQMGTIQVTVGGSDWIFHPEEFADNRKARVGLELDYLRFVPFGAAHSLVTTLALYVGQFSHDSEGARERASTIANSALAGHLWESVRTPDIDTTFEFRSEGPYELLRHIVAHWKSSGIDPFEKWDGDRSWSNDKT
;
A
#
# COMPACT_ATOMS: atom_id res chain seq x y z
N MET A 1 -7.06 -14.67 35.85
CA MET A 1 -6.99 -14.48 37.32
C MET A 1 -6.85 -13.02 37.76
N LYS A 2 -5.93 -12.21 37.20
CA LYS A 2 -5.73 -10.80 37.61
C LYS A 2 -6.93 -9.86 37.43
N SER A 3 -7.86 -10.10 36.49
CA SER A 3 -9.02 -9.21 36.28
C SER A 3 -10.18 -9.44 37.27
N ILE A 4 -10.32 -10.65 37.81
CA ILE A 4 -11.38 -10.98 38.80
C ILE A 4 -11.06 -10.31 40.14
N ILE A 5 -9.79 -10.36 40.56
CA ILE A 5 -9.31 -9.72 41.80
C ILE A 5 -9.50 -8.19 41.75
N LYS A 6 -9.22 -7.56 40.59
CA LYS A 6 -9.46 -6.12 40.40
C LYS A 6 -10.95 -5.75 40.47
N LYS A 7 -11.85 -6.58 39.93
CA LYS A 7 -13.30 -6.36 40.02
C LYS A 7 -13.81 -6.49 41.46
N ILE A 8 -13.35 -7.50 42.21
CA ILE A 8 -13.73 -7.69 43.61
C ILE A 8 -13.24 -6.51 44.48
N ALA A 9 -12.01 -6.05 44.27
CA ALA A 9 -11.47 -4.87 44.97
C ALA A 9 -12.28 -3.60 44.66
N LEU A 10 -12.66 -3.39 43.39
CA LEU A 10 -13.49 -2.25 42.99
C LEU A 10 -14.85 -2.27 43.68
N TRP A 11 -15.55 -3.41 43.68
CA TRP A 11 -16.85 -3.55 44.34
C TRP A 11 -16.76 -3.43 45.87
N GLY A 12 -15.70 -3.96 46.49
CA GLY A 12 -15.43 -3.76 47.91
C GLY A 12 -15.24 -2.29 48.27
N THR A 13 -14.57 -1.52 47.40
CA THR A 13 -14.35 -0.08 47.62
C THR A 13 -15.65 0.71 47.53
N VAL A 14 -16.51 0.39 46.56
CA VAL A 14 -17.84 1.02 46.41
C VAL A 14 -18.71 0.78 47.64
N ILE A 15 -18.72 -0.44 48.18
CA ILE A 15 -19.48 -0.80 49.39
C ILE A 15 -18.97 -0.03 50.61
N VAL A 16 -17.65 0.08 50.78
CA VAL A 16 -17.04 0.83 51.89
C VAL A 16 -17.37 2.32 51.80
N VAL A 17 -17.29 2.92 50.61
CA VAL A 17 -17.66 4.33 50.40
C VAL A 17 -19.14 4.57 50.67
N ALA A 18 -20.03 3.66 50.27
CA ALA A 18 -21.46 3.74 50.57
C ALA A 18 -21.74 3.66 52.07
N LEU A 19 -21.05 2.77 52.80
CA LEU A 19 -21.18 2.63 54.26
C LEU A 19 -20.67 3.86 55.01
N ILE A 20 -19.54 4.44 54.57
CA ILE A 20 -18.99 5.68 55.15
C ILE A 20 -19.94 6.85 54.88
N GLY A 21 -20.49 6.96 53.66
CA GLY A 21 -21.47 7.98 53.31
C GLY A 21 -22.75 7.89 54.16
N TYR A 22 -23.24 6.66 54.41
CA TYR A 22 -24.39 6.41 55.27
C TYR A 22 -24.12 6.80 56.74
N ALA A 23 -22.94 6.44 57.28
CA ALA A 23 -22.55 6.80 58.64
C ALA A 23 -22.38 8.32 58.81
N ALA A 24 -21.77 9.00 57.83
CA ALA A 24 -21.59 10.44 57.83
C ALA A 24 -22.93 11.19 57.73
N LYS A 25 -23.89 10.69 56.94
CA LYS A 25 -25.27 11.22 56.90
C LYS A 25 -25.89 11.26 58.29
N HIS A 26 -25.77 10.15 59.02
CA HIS A 26 -26.42 9.98 60.31
C HIS A 26 -25.78 10.79 61.43
N ALA A 27 -24.48 11.10 61.31
CA ALA A 27 -23.72 11.85 62.31
C ALA A 27 -23.75 13.37 62.11
N TYR A 28 -23.91 13.85 60.87
CA TYR A 28 -23.75 15.28 60.52
C TYR A 28 -24.99 15.92 59.86
N ASP A 29 -26.13 15.23 59.86
CA ASP A 29 -27.42 15.70 59.30
C ASP A 29 -27.31 16.20 57.85
N VAL A 30 -26.52 15.47 57.05
CA VAL A 30 -26.23 15.83 55.66
C VAL A 30 -27.47 15.58 54.79
N SER A 31 -27.88 16.58 54.00
CA SER A 31 -29.06 16.46 53.14
C SER A 31 -28.88 15.37 52.06
N ASP A 32 -29.98 14.71 51.70
CA ASP A 32 -30.01 13.67 50.65
C ASP A 32 -29.46 14.16 49.30
N GLN A 33 -29.66 15.45 49.00
CA GLN A 33 -29.15 16.08 47.78
C GLN A 33 -27.61 16.13 47.76
N THR A 34 -26.98 16.32 48.93
CA THR A 34 -25.52 16.40 49.04
C THR A 34 -24.88 15.02 48.82
N ILE A 35 -25.53 13.96 49.31
CA ILE A 35 -25.07 12.58 49.13
C ILE A 35 -25.23 12.15 47.67
N LEU A 36 -26.37 12.46 47.06
CA LEU A 36 -26.59 12.20 45.63
C LEU A 36 -25.53 12.90 44.77
N LEU A 37 -25.22 14.16 45.07
CA LEU A 37 -24.18 14.92 44.37
C LEU A 37 -22.79 14.27 44.54
N ALA A 38 -22.43 13.86 45.75
CA ALA A 38 -21.16 13.18 46.02
C ALA A 38 -21.04 11.85 45.27
N VAL A 39 -22.13 11.06 45.20
CA VAL A 39 -22.17 9.80 44.44
C VAL A 39 -22.03 10.06 42.95
N LEU A 40 -22.74 11.06 42.40
CA LEU A 40 -22.63 11.45 40.98
C LEU A 40 -21.22 11.90 40.63
N ILE A 41 -20.57 12.71 41.48
CA ILE A 41 -19.17 13.14 41.28
C ILE A 41 -18.25 11.92 41.27
N ALA A 42 -18.37 11.03 42.26
CA ALA A 42 -17.56 9.82 42.32
C ALA A 42 -17.76 8.93 41.07
N TRP A 43 -19.00 8.80 40.60
CA TRP A 43 -19.33 8.06 39.38
C TRP A 43 -18.71 8.70 38.13
N MET A 44 -18.80 10.01 37.99
CA MET A 44 -18.18 10.74 36.87
C MET A 44 -16.66 10.60 36.89
N THR A 45 -16.02 10.69 38.06
CA THR A 45 -14.56 10.52 38.18
C THR A 45 -14.12 9.10 37.81
N VAL A 46 -14.83 8.08 38.29
CA VAL A 46 -14.55 6.68 37.93
C VAL A 46 -14.81 6.43 36.45
N GLY A 47 -15.89 7.00 35.90
CA GLY A 47 -16.23 6.94 34.48
C GLY A 47 -15.13 7.57 33.61
N SER A 48 -14.67 8.77 33.95
CA SER A 48 -13.57 9.46 33.26
C SER A 48 -12.29 8.61 33.27
N PHE A 49 -11.89 8.09 34.43
CA PHE A 49 -10.70 7.27 34.54
C PHE A 49 -10.78 5.98 33.73
N GLN A 50 -11.95 5.32 33.70
CA GLN A 50 -12.16 4.15 32.85
C GLN A 50 -12.17 4.49 31.36
N PHE A 51 -12.66 5.67 31.00
CA PHE A 51 -12.63 6.15 29.63
C PHE A 51 -11.19 6.44 29.18
N ASP A 52 -10.43 7.19 29.97
CA ASP A 52 -9.03 7.53 29.69
C ASP A 52 -8.13 6.29 29.58
N THR A 53 -8.31 5.31 30.47
CA THR A 53 -7.55 4.06 30.41
C THR A 53 -7.90 3.20 29.19
N ARG A 54 -9.14 3.25 28.71
CA ARG A 54 -9.54 2.56 27.48
C ARG A 54 -9.06 3.29 26.24
N ILE A 55 -9.14 4.61 26.21
CA ILE A 55 -8.60 5.45 25.14
C ILE A 55 -7.09 5.26 25.06
N GLY A 56 -6.36 5.36 26.18
CA GLY A 56 -4.92 5.16 26.22
C GLY A 56 -4.49 3.77 25.76
N ALA A 57 -5.23 2.70 26.12
CA ALA A 57 -4.94 1.35 25.64
C ALA A 57 -5.26 1.14 24.14
N LEU A 58 -6.25 1.87 23.61
CA LEU A 58 -6.53 1.90 22.17
C LEU A 58 -5.45 2.70 21.44
N GLU A 59 -5.08 3.85 21.97
CA GLU A 59 -4.04 4.74 21.47
C GLU A 59 -2.68 4.03 21.46
N GLU A 60 -2.30 3.32 22.52
CA GLU A 60 -1.07 2.53 22.57
C GLU A 60 -1.04 1.44 21.48
N ARG A 61 -2.17 0.77 21.20
CA ARG A 61 -2.26 -0.23 20.12
C ARG A 61 -2.29 0.37 18.71
N VAL A 62 -2.85 1.56 18.57
CA VAL A 62 -2.94 2.26 17.28
C VAL A 62 -1.61 2.93 16.94
N ILE A 63 -0.90 3.47 17.93
CA ILE A 63 0.40 4.13 17.81
C ILE A 63 1.54 3.09 17.74
N HIS A 64 1.48 2.00 18.52
CA HIS A 64 2.49 0.93 18.47
C HIS A 64 1.91 -0.32 17.82
N LYS A 65 1.70 -0.25 16.50
CA LYS A 65 1.36 -1.45 15.71
C LYS A 65 2.44 -2.52 15.90
N ASP A 66 2.03 -3.74 16.22
CA ASP A 66 2.95 -4.89 16.26
C ASP A 66 3.29 -5.34 14.83
N PHE A 67 4.47 -4.95 14.35
CA PHE A 67 4.98 -5.31 13.03
C PHE A 67 5.73 -6.64 13.00
N SER A 68 5.73 -7.43 14.08
CA SER A 68 6.53 -8.66 14.17
C SER A 68 6.20 -9.64 13.04
N ALA A 69 4.91 -9.87 12.75
CA ALA A 69 4.46 -10.74 11.67
C ALA A 69 4.85 -10.22 10.28
N ILE A 70 4.71 -8.90 10.04
CA ILE A 70 5.08 -8.25 8.78
C ILE A 70 6.59 -8.35 8.57
N ARG A 71 7.38 -8.05 9.60
CA ARG A 71 8.83 -8.14 9.56
C ARG A 71 9.29 -9.58 9.29
N LEU A 72 8.65 -10.57 9.91
CA LEU A 72 8.95 -11.98 9.67
C LEU A 72 8.62 -12.38 8.22
N ALA A 73 7.47 -11.95 7.68
CA ALA A 73 7.11 -12.19 6.28
C ALA A 73 8.09 -11.53 5.29
N ILE A 74 8.64 -10.36 5.62
CA ILE A 74 9.61 -9.62 4.81
C ILE A 74 11.02 -10.23 4.90
N LEU A 75 11.47 -10.65 6.09
CA LEU A 75 12.85 -11.11 6.31
C LEU A 75 13.04 -12.61 6.07
N GLU A 76 12.06 -13.43 6.45
CA GLU A 76 12.17 -14.89 6.48
C GLU A 76 11.18 -15.57 5.53
N GLY A 77 10.19 -14.84 5.03
CA GLY A 77 9.20 -15.36 4.10
C GLY A 77 9.81 -15.79 2.77
N GLU A 78 9.31 -16.88 2.22
CA GLU A 78 9.63 -17.25 0.84
C GLU A 78 9.01 -16.24 -0.13
N ARG A 79 9.66 -16.07 -1.29
CA ARG A 79 9.14 -15.20 -2.35
C ARG A 79 7.78 -15.69 -2.83
N HIS A 80 6.78 -14.80 -2.80
CA HIS A 80 5.47 -15.03 -3.39
C HIS A 80 5.60 -15.42 -4.86
N LYS A 81 4.99 -16.55 -5.26
CA LYS A 81 4.84 -16.91 -6.67
C LYS A 81 3.64 -16.13 -7.21
N PRO A 82 3.84 -15.18 -8.16
CA PRO A 82 2.76 -14.34 -8.66
C PRO A 82 1.71 -15.19 -9.37
N LYS A 83 0.43 -14.87 -9.16
CA LYS A 83 -0.71 -15.53 -9.81
C LYS A 83 -1.52 -14.51 -10.60
N HIS A 84 -1.10 -14.29 -11.84
CA HIS A 84 -1.71 -13.27 -12.69
C HIS A 84 -3.12 -13.65 -13.11
N ASP A 85 -4.07 -12.75 -12.87
CA ASP A 85 -5.45 -12.83 -13.33
C ASP A 85 -5.70 -11.69 -14.31
N GLN A 86 -5.26 -11.87 -15.57
CA GLN A 86 -5.28 -10.80 -16.55
C GLN A 86 -6.72 -10.49 -17.01
N PRO A 87 -7.16 -9.23 -16.95
CA PRO A 87 -8.41 -8.83 -17.59
C PRO A 87 -8.28 -8.99 -19.12
N LYS A 88 -9.30 -9.58 -19.77
CA LYS A 88 -9.29 -9.71 -21.25
C LYS A 88 -9.61 -8.40 -21.96
N SER A 89 -10.33 -7.51 -21.28
CA SER A 89 -10.65 -6.17 -21.75
C SER A 89 -10.84 -5.23 -20.56
N LEU A 90 -10.80 -3.93 -20.84
CA LEU A 90 -11.08 -2.91 -19.83
C LEU A 90 -12.46 -3.08 -19.19
N ILE A 91 -13.50 -3.44 -19.97
CA ILE A 91 -14.86 -3.60 -19.45
C ILE A 91 -14.98 -4.86 -18.57
N GLU A 92 -14.38 -5.98 -18.97
CA GLU A 92 -14.42 -7.21 -18.17
C GLU A 92 -13.71 -7.04 -16.81
N GLY A 93 -12.68 -6.21 -16.76
CA GLY A 93 -12.00 -5.85 -15.51
C GLY A 93 -12.76 -4.83 -14.65
N GLY A 94 -13.96 -4.38 -15.06
CA GLY A 94 -14.83 -3.52 -14.26
C GLY A 94 -14.86 -2.05 -14.66
N ALA A 95 -14.06 -1.61 -15.65
CA ALA A 95 -14.09 -0.22 -16.10
C ALA A 95 -15.44 0.13 -16.77
N VAL A 96 -15.96 1.31 -16.45
CA VAL A 96 -17.21 1.82 -17.03
C VAL A 96 -16.98 2.21 -18.48
N ARG A 97 -17.74 1.61 -19.42
CA ARG A 97 -17.59 1.82 -20.88
C ARG A 97 -17.52 3.30 -21.29
N SER A 98 -18.27 4.18 -20.63
CA SER A 98 -18.29 5.62 -20.96
C SER A 98 -16.99 6.36 -20.65
N PHE A 99 -16.09 5.77 -19.86
CA PHE A 99 -14.79 6.34 -19.52
C PHE A 99 -13.65 5.76 -20.36
N ILE A 100 -13.95 4.79 -21.23
CA ILE A 100 -12.95 4.15 -22.08
C ILE A 100 -12.83 4.92 -23.40
N THR A 101 -11.59 5.24 -23.77
CA THR A 101 -11.24 5.88 -25.04
C THR A 101 -10.24 5.01 -25.81
N ALA A 102 -9.99 5.32 -27.08
CA ALA A 102 -8.96 4.63 -27.87
C ALA A 102 -7.56 4.67 -27.22
N ALA A 103 -7.21 5.76 -26.52
CA ALA A 103 -5.95 5.86 -25.79
C ALA A 103 -5.83 4.82 -24.68
N HIS A 104 -6.92 4.57 -23.94
CA HIS A 104 -6.97 3.55 -22.90
C HIS A 104 -6.78 2.15 -23.48
N GLU A 105 -7.42 1.83 -24.61
CA GLU A 105 -7.29 0.52 -25.26
C GLU A 105 -5.87 0.26 -25.78
N VAL A 106 -5.21 1.28 -26.37
CA VAL A 106 -3.81 1.19 -26.80
C VAL A 106 -2.88 0.92 -25.61
N LEU A 107 -3.02 1.70 -24.53
CA LEU A 107 -2.21 1.51 -23.33
C LEU A 107 -2.49 0.15 -22.67
N PHE A 108 -3.75 -0.28 -22.65
CA PHE A 108 -4.13 -1.58 -22.14
C PHE A 108 -3.45 -2.72 -22.90
N ASP A 109 -3.37 -2.70 -24.24
CA ASP A 109 -2.61 -3.72 -24.98
C ASP A 109 -1.09 -3.59 -24.77
N ASP A 110 -0.54 -2.37 -24.80
CA ASP A 110 0.90 -2.12 -24.64
C ASP A 110 1.43 -2.67 -23.30
N PHE A 111 0.63 -2.58 -22.23
CA PHE A 111 0.99 -3.04 -20.89
C PHE A 111 0.56 -4.48 -20.59
N ARG A 112 0.03 -5.21 -21.57
CA ARG A 112 -0.42 -6.60 -21.38
C ARG A 112 0.65 -7.49 -20.73
N TRP A 113 1.93 -7.30 -21.03
CA TRP A 113 3.01 -8.12 -20.48
C TRP A 113 3.84 -7.42 -19.38
N PHE A 114 3.39 -6.27 -18.89
CA PHE A 114 4.19 -5.44 -17.99
C PHE A 114 4.55 -6.13 -16.66
N GLY A 115 3.59 -6.82 -16.02
CA GLY A 115 3.85 -7.56 -14.77
C GLY A 115 4.95 -8.62 -14.94
N ALA A 116 4.94 -9.35 -16.06
CA ALA A 116 5.97 -10.33 -16.38
C ALA A 116 7.32 -9.68 -16.68
N VAL A 117 7.34 -8.56 -17.42
CA VAL A 117 8.55 -7.76 -17.66
C VAL A 117 9.17 -7.32 -16.34
N LEU A 118 8.38 -6.81 -15.40
CA LEU A 118 8.88 -6.41 -14.08
C LEU A 118 9.45 -7.61 -13.31
N ASN A 119 8.74 -8.74 -13.26
CA ASN A 119 9.23 -9.93 -12.54
C ASN A 119 10.59 -10.42 -13.03
N GLN A 120 10.89 -10.26 -14.33
CA GLN A 120 12.18 -10.62 -14.94
C GLN A 120 13.33 -9.64 -14.63
N HIS A 121 13.06 -8.43 -14.14
CA HIS A 121 14.08 -7.39 -13.99
C HIS A 121 14.22 -6.83 -12.57
N LEU A 122 13.28 -7.19 -11.68
CA LEU A 122 13.34 -6.81 -10.27
C LEU A 122 14.32 -7.67 -9.46
N SER A 123 14.92 -7.08 -8.43
CA SER A 123 15.78 -7.80 -7.47
C SER A 123 15.03 -8.95 -6.79
N GLU A 124 15.77 -9.91 -6.23
CA GLU A 124 15.19 -10.98 -5.41
C GLU A 124 14.25 -10.44 -4.31
N GLY A 125 13.22 -11.23 -4.01
CA GLY A 125 12.15 -10.89 -3.08
C GLY A 125 10.92 -10.25 -3.71
N TRP A 126 11.06 -9.39 -4.73
CA TRP A 126 9.89 -8.76 -5.36
C TRP A 126 9.11 -9.72 -6.27
N ALA A 127 7.79 -9.67 -6.15
CA ALA A 127 6.86 -10.30 -7.09
C ALA A 127 5.70 -9.34 -7.40
N ILE A 128 5.37 -9.23 -8.68
CA ILE A 128 4.28 -8.41 -9.20
C ILE A 128 3.21 -9.36 -9.73
N GLU A 129 1.98 -9.16 -9.30
CA GLU A 129 0.81 -9.97 -9.66
C GLU A 129 -0.25 -9.07 -10.28
N GLU A 130 -0.61 -9.30 -11.54
CA GLU A 130 -1.72 -8.60 -12.17
C GLU A 130 -3.06 -9.10 -11.64
N ILE A 131 -3.98 -8.16 -11.40
CA ILE A 131 -5.33 -8.45 -10.92
C ILE A 131 -6.37 -8.09 -11.99
N ASN A 132 -7.49 -8.80 -11.97
CA ASN A 132 -8.63 -8.56 -12.85
C ASN A 132 -9.48 -7.38 -12.33
N ASP A 133 -8.85 -6.20 -12.29
CA ASP A 133 -9.44 -4.94 -11.88
C ASP A 133 -8.82 -3.80 -12.69
N THR A 134 -9.64 -3.17 -13.52
CA THR A 134 -9.25 -2.09 -14.43
C THR A 134 -9.82 -0.73 -14.01
N ASP A 135 -10.58 -0.69 -12.91
CA ASP A 135 -11.09 0.53 -12.30
C ASP A 135 -10.01 1.08 -11.36
N VAL A 136 -9.37 2.16 -11.80
CA VAL A 136 -8.31 2.83 -11.04
C VAL A 136 -8.92 4.01 -10.30
N ARG A 137 -8.93 3.92 -8.97
CA ARG A 137 -9.41 5.01 -8.12
C ARG A 137 -8.33 6.07 -7.99
N SER A 138 -8.55 7.22 -8.60
CA SER A 138 -7.72 8.41 -8.44
C SER A 138 -8.54 9.52 -7.78
N PHE A 139 -7.85 10.42 -7.07
CA PHE A 139 -8.48 11.59 -6.44
C PHE A 139 -9.06 12.56 -7.50
N ASP A 140 -8.46 12.59 -8.69
CA ASP A 140 -8.79 13.53 -9.76
C ASP A 140 -9.91 13.04 -10.70
N GLY A 141 -10.45 11.84 -10.47
CA GLY A 141 -11.52 11.25 -11.26
C GLY A 141 -11.35 9.75 -11.49
N PRO A 142 -12.30 9.11 -12.19
CA PRO A 142 -12.15 7.71 -12.58
C PRO A 142 -11.01 7.59 -13.59
N GLU A 143 -9.96 6.86 -13.23
CA GLU A 143 -8.91 6.47 -14.15
C GLU A 143 -9.13 5.00 -14.57
N VAL A 144 -8.69 4.66 -15.78
CA VAL A 144 -8.89 3.31 -16.34
C VAL A 144 -7.53 2.77 -16.79
N GLY A 145 -7.24 1.52 -16.48
CA GLY A 145 -5.96 0.93 -16.84
C GLY A 145 -5.72 -0.47 -16.29
N ARG A 146 -4.45 -0.80 -16.00
CA ARG A 146 -4.07 -2.10 -15.42
C ARG A 146 -3.60 -1.92 -13.98
N ARG A 147 -3.92 -2.90 -13.12
CA ARG A 147 -3.56 -2.89 -11.70
C ARG A 147 -2.81 -4.15 -11.32
N TYR A 148 -1.90 -4.00 -10.37
CA TYR A 148 -1.05 -5.07 -9.90
C TYR A 148 -0.94 -4.99 -8.38
N ARG A 149 -0.88 -6.16 -7.73
CA ARG A 149 -0.40 -6.28 -6.35
C ARG A 149 1.12 -6.40 -6.35
N VAL A 150 1.74 -5.74 -5.39
CA VAL A 150 3.17 -5.81 -5.16
C VAL A 150 3.43 -6.61 -3.91
N PHE A 151 4.29 -7.61 -4.02
CA PHE A 151 4.75 -8.44 -2.91
C PHE A 151 6.25 -8.30 -2.73
N TYR A 152 6.68 -8.29 -1.47
CA TYR A 152 8.08 -8.52 -1.11
C TYR A 152 8.13 -9.75 -0.20
N ASN A 153 8.84 -10.78 -0.66
CA ASN A 153 8.81 -12.09 -0.03
C ASN A 153 7.36 -12.58 0.15
N ALA A 154 6.95 -12.90 1.37
CA ALA A 154 5.59 -13.37 1.66
C ALA A 154 4.61 -12.24 2.01
N CYS A 155 5.07 -10.98 2.00
CA CYS A 155 4.27 -9.83 2.40
C CYS A 155 3.68 -9.12 1.17
N GLN A 156 2.35 -8.92 1.16
CA GLN A 156 1.71 -8.00 0.23
C GLN A 156 2.00 -6.57 0.69
N MET A 157 2.79 -5.85 -0.11
CA MET A 157 3.29 -4.53 0.22
C MET A 157 2.38 -3.41 -0.27
N GLY A 158 1.66 -3.61 -1.38
CA GLY A 158 0.80 -2.56 -1.91
C GLY A 158 0.42 -2.80 -3.36
N THR A 159 0.33 -1.73 -4.15
CA THR A 159 -0.18 -1.80 -5.53
C THR A 159 0.62 -0.97 -6.53
N ILE A 160 0.60 -1.42 -7.78
CA ILE A 160 0.97 -0.63 -8.95
C ILE A 160 -0.29 -0.41 -9.78
N GLN A 161 -0.45 0.80 -10.30
CA GLN A 161 -1.48 1.13 -11.28
C GLN A 161 -0.86 1.82 -12.49
N VAL A 162 -1.31 1.44 -13.68
CA VAL A 162 -0.86 2.02 -14.95
C VAL A 162 -2.06 2.62 -15.66
N THR A 163 -1.99 3.90 -15.99
CA THR A 163 -3.06 4.66 -16.63
C THR A 163 -2.51 5.54 -17.76
N VAL A 164 -3.39 6.18 -18.54
CA VAL A 164 -2.98 7.09 -19.61
C VAL A 164 -2.24 8.30 -19.04
N GLY A 165 -1.03 8.55 -19.54
CA GLY A 165 -0.19 9.67 -19.13
C GLY A 165 -0.42 10.92 -19.97
N GLY A 166 -0.11 12.08 -19.39
CA GLY A 166 -0.24 13.38 -20.04
C GLY A 166 -1.69 13.82 -20.27
N SER A 167 -1.85 14.96 -20.93
CA SER A 167 -3.15 15.52 -21.33
C SER A 167 -3.35 15.52 -22.85
N ASP A 168 -2.32 15.17 -23.63
CA ASP A 168 -2.32 15.26 -25.10
C ASP A 168 -3.44 14.42 -25.71
N TRP A 169 -3.77 13.28 -25.10
CA TRP A 169 -4.86 12.39 -25.52
C TRP A 169 -6.26 13.02 -25.42
N ILE A 170 -6.44 14.08 -24.63
CA ILE A 170 -7.71 14.81 -24.48
C ILE A 170 -7.91 15.77 -25.64
N PHE A 171 -6.83 16.45 -26.06
CA PHE A 171 -6.88 17.52 -27.06
C PHE A 171 -6.54 17.04 -28.48
N HIS A 172 -5.70 16.01 -28.59
CA HIS A 172 -5.19 15.43 -29.83
C HIS A 172 -5.24 13.88 -29.77
N PRO A 173 -6.43 13.28 -29.60
CA PRO A 173 -6.58 11.82 -29.45
C PRO A 173 -6.03 11.03 -30.64
N GLU A 174 -6.08 11.59 -31.84
CA GLU A 174 -5.54 11.00 -33.07
C GLU A 174 -4.01 10.86 -33.06
N GLU A 175 -3.30 11.72 -32.32
CA GLU A 175 -1.83 11.70 -32.23
C GLU A 175 -1.35 10.83 -31.07
N PHE A 176 -2.25 10.36 -30.20
CA PHE A 176 -1.85 9.59 -29.01
C PHE A 176 -1.07 8.34 -29.39
N ALA A 177 -1.42 7.62 -30.46
CA ALA A 177 -0.70 6.41 -30.82
C ALA A 177 0.82 6.67 -31.06
N ASP A 178 1.18 7.81 -31.63
CA ASP A 178 2.57 8.16 -31.93
C ASP A 178 3.27 8.83 -30.74
N ASN A 179 2.54 9.63 -29.95
CA ASN A 179 3.05 10.39 -28.80
C ASN A 179 2.65 9.79 -27.44
N ARG A 180 2.28 8.51 -27.41
CA ARG A 180 1.69 7.86 -26.24
C ARG A 180 2.58 7.93 -25.02
N LYS A 181 1.94 8.23 -23.90
CA LYS A 181 2.55 8.26 -22.57
C LYS A 181 1.70 7.43 -21.61
N ALA A 182 2.38 6.81 -20.67
CA ALA A 182 1.78 6.09 -19.57
C ALA A 182 2.16 6.76 -18.26
N ARG A 183 1.22 6.77 -17.32
CA ARG A 183 1.47 7.10 -15.93
C ARG A 183 1.49 5.82 -15.12
N VAL A 184 2.46 5.71 -14.23
CA VAL A 184 2.54 4.62 -13.25
C VAL A 184 2.53 5.20 -11.86
N GLY A 185 1.56 4.74 -11.06
CA GLY A 185 1.51 4.95 -9.62
C GLY A 185 1.95 3.68 -8.90
N LEU A 186 2.79 3.84 -7.88
CA LEU A 186 3.21 2.81 -6.95
C LEU A 186 2.86 3.28 -5.54
N GLU A 187 2.15 2.44 -4.80
CA GLU A 187 1.84 2.65 -3.39
C GLU A 187 2.34 1.44 -2.61
N LEU A 188 3.17 1.66 -1.58
CA LEU A 188 3.72 0.60 -0.74
C LEU A 188 3.60 0.95 0.74
N ASP A 189 2.97 0.06 1.48
CA ASP A 189 3.04 0.02 2.93
C ASP A 189 4.33 -0.69 3.36
N TYR A 190 4.80 -0.43 4.59
CA TYR A 190 5.88 -1.19 5.22
C TYR A 190 7.26 -1.11 4.53
N LEU A 191 7.45 -0.21 3.55
CA LEU A 191 8.69 -0.11 2.77
C LEU A 191 9.94 0.07 3.64
N ARG A 192 9.80 0.71 4.81
CA ARG A 192 10.87 0.91 5.81
C ARG A 192 11.55 -0.39 6.29
N PHE A 193 10.90 -1.54 6.13
CA PHE A 193 11.47 -2.85 6.52
C PHE A 193 12.19 -3.56 5.36
N VAL A 194 12.09 -3.05 4.13
CA VAL A 194 12.75 -3.63 2.96
C VAL A 194 14.18 -3.09 2.84
N PRO A 195 15.18 -3.92 2.50
CA PRO A 195 16.54 -3.44 2.25
C PRO A 195 16.57 -2.36 1.17
N PHE A 196 17.36 -1.30 1.39
CA PHE A 196 17.44 -0.17 0.47
C PHE A 196 17.73 -0.60 -0.97
N GLY A 197 18.67 -1.52 -1.19
CA GLY A 197 19.00 -2.00 -2.54
C GLY A 197 17.80 -2.63 -3.28
N ALA A 198 16.94 -3.34 -2.56
CA ALA A 198 15.73 -3.91 -3.13
C ALA A 198 14.67 -2.84 -3.41
N ALA A 199 14.43 -1.91 -2.48
CA ALA A 199 13.54 -0.77 -2.69
C ALA A 199 13.98 0.09 -3.89
N HIS A 200 15.29 0.39 -3.96
CA HIS A 200 15.90 1.11 -5.06
C HIS A 200 15.74 0.38 -6.39
N SER A 201 15.94 -0.95 -6.43
CA SER A 201 15.72 -1.76 -7.63
C SER A 201 14.29 -1.64 -8.15
N LEU A 202 13.28 -1.71 -7.27
CA LEU A 202 11.87 -1.57 -7.67
C LEU A 202 11.58 -0.20 -8.30
N VAL A 203 11.90 0.88 -7.58
CA VAL A 203 11.57 2.24 -8.03
C VAL A 203 12.37 2.60 -9.30
N THR A 204 13.65 2.22 -9.37
CA THR A 204 14.49 2.42 -10.56
C THR A 204 13.94 1.68 -11.76
N THR A 205 13.51 0.42 -11.58
CA THR A 205 12.94 -0.38 -12.66
C THR A 205 11.66 0.27 -13.18
N LEU A 206 10.74 0.68 -12.31
CA LEU A 206 9.53 1.39 -12.74
C LEU A 206 9.86 2.69 -13.48
N ALA A 207 10.77 3.51 -12.95
CA ALA A 207 11.19 4.75 -13.59
C ALA A 207 11.80 4.51 -14.97
N LEU A 208 12.61 3.45 -15.13
CA LEU A 208 13.27 3.11 -16.39
C LEU A 208 12.28 2.62 -17.46
N TYR A 209 11.36 1.73 -17.09
CA TYR A 209 10.44 1.10 -18.06
C TYR A 209 9.31 2.02 -18.50
N VAL A 210 8.95 3.00 -17.67
CA VAL A 210 7.91 4.00 -17.96
C VAL A 210 8.50 5.25 -18.59
N GLY A 211 9.71 5.62 -18.21
CA GLY A 211 10.39 6.82 -18.67
C GLY A 211 10.87 6.77 -20.11
N GLN A 212 11.60 7.82 -20.49
CA GLN A 212 12.21 7.94 -21.81
C GLN A 212 13.49 7.10 -21.92
N PHE A 213 13.55 6.26 -22.95
CA PHE A 213 14.67 5.39 -23.26
C PHE A 213 15.34 5.87 -24.56
N SER A 214 16.22 6.85 -24.42
CA SER A 214 17.14 7.26 -25.48
C SER A 214 18.07 6.10 -25.91
N HIS A 215 18.67 6.17 -27.11
CA HIS A 215 19.73 5.24 -27.53
C HIS A 215 20.93 5.17 -26.56
N ASP A 216 21.05 6.15 -25.66
CA ASP A 216 21.93 6.09 -24.50
C ASP A 216 21.28 5.33 -23.34
N SER A 217 21.64 4.05 -23.22
CA SER A 217 21.16 3.16 -22.17
C SER A 217 21.77 3.45 -20.79
N GLU A 218 22.94 4.09 -20.72
CA GLU A 218 23.58 4.45 -19.47
C GLU A 218 22.90 5.68 -18.88
N GLY A 219 22.71 6.73 -19.69
CA GLY A 219 21.98 7.92 -19.28
C GLY A 219 20.53 7.63 -18.89
N ALA A 220 19.85 6.69 -19.56
CA ALA A 220 18.50 6.28 -19.15
C ALA A 220 18.47 5.61 -17.77
N ARG A 221 19.43 4.73 -17.49
CA ARG A 221 19.57 4.08 -16.17
C ARG A 221 19.97 5.05 -15.08
N GLU A 222 20.87 5.98 -15.37
CA GLU A 222 21.28 7.03 -14.43
C GLU A 222 20.10 7.92 -14.07
N ARG A 223 19.33 8.41 -15.04
CA ARG A 223 18.12 9.20 -14.80
C ARG A 223 17.11 8.44 -13.92
N ALA A 224 16.84 7.18 -14.24
CA ALA A 224 15.93 6.34 -13.46
C ALA A 224 16.42 6.15 -12.00
N SER A 225 17.74 5.94 -11.83
CA SER A 225 18.39 5.84 -10.53
C SER A 225 18.29 7.15 -9.74
N THR A 226 18.53 8.30 -10.36
CA THR A 226 18.38 9.62 -9.71
C THR A 226 16.95 9.88 -9.24
N ILE A 227 15.96 9.53 -10.06
CA ILE A 227 14.53 9.62 -9.71
C ILE A 227 14.23 8.73 -8.50
N ALA A 228 14.69 7.47 -8.53
CA ALA A 228 14.47 6.53 -7.43
C ALA A 228 15.12 7.00 -6.12
N ASN A 229 16.37 7.45 -6.17
CA ASN A 229 17.08 7.98 -5.00
C ASN A 229 16.36 9.18 -4.39
N SER A 230 15.86 10.10 -5.23
CA SER A 230 15.14 11.29 -4.74
C SER A 230 13.83 10.91 -4.03
N ALA A 231 13.05 9.99 -4.62
CA ALA A 231 11.79 9.52 -4.02
C ALA A 231 12.03 8.77 -2.70
N LEU A 232 12.98 7.83 -2.68
CA LEU A 232 13.29 7.03 -1.50
C LEU A 232 13.92 7.86 -0.37
N ALA A 233 14.77 8.84 -0.70
CA ALA A 233 15.34 9.75 0.28
C ALA A 233 14.26 10.59 0.97
N GLY A 234 13.29 11.12 0.20
CA GLY A 234 12.15 11.86 0.76
C GLY A 234 11.34 11.00 1.74
N HIS A 235 10.99 9.79 1.32
CA HIS A 235 10.25 8.86 2.18
C HIS A 235 11.01 8.45 3.44
N LEU A 236 12.32 8.23 3.34
CA LEU A 236 13.18 7.93 4.49
C LEU A 236 13.11 9.06 5.53
N TRP A 237 13.25 10.32 5.10
CA TRP A 237 13.19 11.46 6.00
C TRP A 237 11.83 11.61 6.68
N GLU A 238 10.73 11.37 5.96
CA GLU A 238 9.39 11.38 6.55
C GLU A 238 9.18 10.24 7.55
N SER A 239 9.65 9.04 7.22
CA SER A 239 9.60 7.86 8.09
C SER A 239 10.41 8.05 9.38
N VAL A 240 11.59 8.70 9.29
CA VAL A 240 12.44 9.01 10.45
C VAL A 240 11.86 10.16 11.28
N ARG A 241 11.26 11.17 10.63
CA ARG A 241 10.63 12.30 11.31
C ARG A 241 9.42 11.86 12.14
N THR A 242 8.72 10.82 11.70
CA THR A 242 7.47 10.36 12.34
C THR A 242 7.47 8.83 12.52
N PRO A 243 8.34 8.25 13.37
CA PRO A 243 8.58 6.81 13.43
C PRO A 243 7.37 5.99 13.90
N ASP A 244 6.50 6.61 14.69
CA ASP A 244 5.28 6.01 15.24
C ASP A 244 4.15 5.91 14.19
N ILE A 245 4.29 6.62 13.06
CA ILE A 245 3.33 6.57 11.96
C ILE A 245 3.95 5.73 10.84
N ASP A 246 3.23 4.69 10.45
CA ASP A 246 3.55 3.95 9.23
C ASP A 246 3.10 4.76 8.03
N THR A 247 4.04 5.42 7.37
CA THR A 247 3.77 6.22 6.19
C THR A 247 3.77 5.33 4.96
N THR A 248 2.70 5.40 4.15
CA THR A 248 2.69 4.77 2.83
C THR A 248 3.69 5.48 1.92
N PHE A 249 4.51 4.71 1.22
CA PHE A 249 5.37 5.22 0.16
C PHE A 249 4.56 5.38 -1.11
N GLU A 250 4.51 6.60 -1.64
CA GLU A 250 3.90 6.90 -2.92
C GLU A 250 4.97 7.30 -3.93
N PHE A 251 4.93 6.68 -5.10
CA PHE A 251 5.78 7.04 -6.23
C PHE A 251 4.94 7.16 -7.49
N ARG A 252 5.17 8.23 -8.26
CA ARG A 252 4.53 8.43 -9.54
C ARG A 252 5.59 8.74 -10.59
N SER A 253 5.46 8.11 -11.75
CA SER A 253 6.27 8.39 -12.92
C SER A 253 5.39 8.45 -14.16
N GLU A 254 5.80 9.25 -15.14
CA GLU A 254 5.11 9.36 -16.41
C GLU A 254 6.15 9.39 -17.54
N GLY A 255 5.85 8.74 -18.66
CA GLY A 255 6.74 8.75 -19.81
C GLY A 255 6.25 7.91 -20.98
N PRO A 256 7.04 7.87 -22.08
CA PRO A 256 6.67 7.21 -23.34
C PRO A 256 6.90 5.69 -23.34
N TYR A 257 7.42 5.12 -22.24
CA TYR A 257 7.61 3.69 -21.99
C TYR A 257 8.30 2.93 -23.15
N GLU A 258 9.29 3.59 -23.76
CA GLU A 258 9.97 3.13 -24.97
C GLU A 258 10.66 1.78 -24.77
N LEU A 259 11.35 1.59 -23.63
CA LEU A 259 12.02 0.32 -23.32
C LEU A 259 11.02 -0.84 -23.22
N LEU A 260 9.88 -0.61 -22.56
CA LEU A 260 8.82 -1.61 -22.46
C LEU A 260 8.32 -2.00 -23.86
N ARG A 261 8.03 -1.01 -24.71
CA ARG A 261 7.60 -1.24 -26.10
C ARG A 261 8.61 -2.08 -26.88
N HIS A 262 9.91 -1.79 -26.74
CA HIS A 262 10.96 -2.57 -27.40
C HIS A 262 10.99 -4.02 -26.96
N ILE A 263 10.86 -4.28 -25.65
CA ILE A 263 10.85 -5.66 -25.10
C ILE A 263 9.60 -6.41 -25.54
N VAL A 264 8.43 -5.78 -25.46
CA VAL A 264 7.17 -6.39 -25.90
C VAL A 264 7.21 -6.69 -27.40
N ALA A 265 7.70 -5.77 -28.22
CA ALA A 265 7.86 -6.00 -29.66
C ALA A 265 8.82 -7.17 -29.95
N HIS A 266 9.93 -7.26 -29.21
CA HIS A 266 10.87 -8.36 -29.34
C HIS A 266 10.21 -9.71 -28.99
N TRP A 267 9.49 -9.80 -27.88
CA TRP A 267 8.76 -11.01 -27.49
C TRP A 267 7.68 -11.39 -28.50
N LYS A 268 6.87 -10.42 -28.97
CA LYS A 268 5.86 -10.65 -30.03
C LYS A 268 6.51 -11.20 -31.30
N SER A 269 7.61 -10.59 -31.76
CA SER A 269 8.33 -11.02 -32.97
C SER A 269 8.98 -12.40 -32.83
N SER A 270 9.27 -12.82 -31.60
CA SER A 270 9.89 -14.10 -31.28
C SER A 270 8.85 -15.18 -30.90
N GLY A 271 7.55 -14.87 -30.98
CA GLY A 271 6.46 -15.79 -30.61
C GLY A 271 6.45 -16.18 -29.13
N ILE A 272 6.95 -15.31 -28.24
CA ILE A 272 7.01 -15.55 -26.80
C ILE A 272 5.82 -14.86 -26.14
N ASP A 273 4.91 -15.65 -25.53
CA ASP A 273 4.02 -15.15 -24.49
C ASP A 273 4.64 -15.48 -23.11
N PRO A 274 5.03 -14.47 -22.30
CA PRO A 274 5.66 -14.71 -21.01
C PRO A 274 4.74 -15.36 -19.98
N PHE A 275 3.42 -15.24 -20.12
CA PHE A 275 2.47 -15.90 -19.24
C PHE A 275 2.32 -17.38 -19.55
N GLU A 276 2.43 -17.78 -20.82
CA GLU A 276 2.46 -19.20 -21.20
C GLU A 276 3.83 -19.83 -20.92
N LYS A 277 4.92 -19.08 -21.13
CA LYS A 277 6.28 -19.62 -21.04
C LYS A 277 6.81 -19.69 -19.61
N TRP A 278 6.48 -18.70 -18.78
CA TRP A 278 7.08 -18.52 -17.45
C TRP A 278 6.03 -18.26 -16.35
N ASP A 279 4.76 -18.56 -16.61
CA ASP A 279 3.64 -18.19 -15.72
C ASP A 279 3.60 -16.69 -15.37
N GLY A 280 4.24 -15.82 -16.16
CA GLY A 280 4.40 -14.39 -15.86
C GLY A 280 5.41 -14.09 -14.74
N ASP A 281 6.25 -15.05 -14.38
CA ASP A 281 7.35 -14.91 -13.41
C ASP A 281 8.72 -14.94 -14.11
N ARG A 282 9.80 -15.13 -13.35
CA ARG A 282 11.20 -15.17 -13.79
C ARG A 282 11.48 -16.39 -14.65
N SER A 283 12.35 -16.23 -15.65
CA SER A 283 12.73 -17.34 -16.54
C SER A 283 13.60 -18.39 -15.84
N TRP A 284 14.27 -18.00 -14.75
CA TRP A 284 15.17 -18.85 -13.97
C TRP A 284 14.59 -19.31 -12.63
N SER A 285 13.32 -19.03 -12.31
CA SER A 285 12.70 -19.52 -11.07
C SER A 285 12.31 -21.00 -11.12
N ASN A 286 12.30 -21.62 -12.30
CA ASN A 286 11.87 -23.00 -12.50
C ASN A 286 12.96 -24.05 -12.24
N ASP A 287 14.17 -23.66 -11.83
CA ASP A 287 15.30 -24.57 -11.58
C ASP A 287 15.33 -25.18 -10.16
N LYS A 288 14.16 -25.42 -9.55
CA LYS A 288 14.05 -26.22 -8.32
C LYS A 288 13.05 -27.36 -8.50
N THR A 289 13.46 -28.34 -9.29
CA THR A 289 13.08 -29.76 -9.09
C THR A 289 14.26 -30.52 -8.53
#